data_AF-A0A453B3A7-F1
#
_entry.id   AF-A0A453B3A7-F1
#
_cell.length_a   1.000
_cell.length_b   1.000
_cell.length_c   1.000
_cell.angle_alpha   90.00
_cell.angle_beta   90.00
_cell.angle_gamma   90.00
#
_symmetry.space_group_name_H-M   'P 1'
#
loop_
_entity.id
_entity.type
_entity.pdbx_description
1 polymer ?
#
loop_
_entity_poly.entity_id
_entity_poly.type
_entity_poly.pdbx_seq_one_letter_code
_entity_poly.pdbx_strand_id
1 'polypeptide(L)' 'IAGEIKSFSTEGWVVPKLSKRMDKFMLYLITAGKKALENGGLTEEVRNDLDKTRCGVLIGSAMGGMK' A
#
# COMPACT_ATOMS: atom_id res chain seq x y z
N ILE A 1 -0.77 19.28 19.94
CA ILE A 1 -1.84 18.92 18.98
C ILE A 1 -1.19 18.03 17.93
N ALA A 2 -1.81 16.89 17.58
CA ALA A 2 -1.32 15.96 16.56
C ALA A 2 -2.47 15.51 15.65
N GLY A 3 -2.15 15.02 14.44
CA GLY A 3 -3.12 14.45 13.50
C GLY A 3 -3.13 12.92 13.57
N GLU A 4 -4.32 12.33 13.49
CA GLU A 4 -4.50 10.86 13.45
C GLU A 4 -5.47 10.44 12.35
N ILE A 5 -5.32 9.21 11.87
CA ILE A 5 -6.26 8.58 10.95
C ILE A 5 -7.29 7.80 11.77
N LYS A 6 -8.50 8.34 11.89
CA LYS A 6 -9.54 7.83 12.82
C LYS A 6 -10.20 6.53 12.36
N SER A 7 -10.43 6.38 11.06
CA SER A 7 -11.23 5.27 10.49
C SER A 7 -10.45 4.48 9.45
N PHE A 8 -9.22 4.10 9.78
CA PHE A 8 -8.41 3.29 8.87
C PHE A 8 -8.93 1.85 8.77
N SER A 9 -9.23 1.40 7.56
CA SER A 9 -9.55 0.01 7.24
C SER A 9 -8.64 -0.49 6.12
N THR A 10 -8.22 -1.75 6.24
CA THR A 10 -7.47 -2.46 5.20
C THR A 10 -8.36 -3.34 4.33
N GLU A 11 -9.67 -3.34 4.58
CA GLU A 11 -10.63 -4.17 3.86
C GLU A 11 -10.58 -3.90 2.36
N GLY A 12 -10.60 -4.96 1.54
CA GLY A 12 -10.41 -4.88 0.09
C GLY A 12 -8.97 -4.59 -0.36
N TRP A 13 -8.13 -4.00 0.50
CA TRP A 13 -6.77 -3.59 0.14
C TRP A 13 -5.69 -4.56 0.60
N VAL A 14 -5.82 -5.18 1.77
CA VAL A 14 -4.79 -6.07 2.34
C VAL A 14 -5.42 -7.41 2.71
N VAL A 15 -4.71 -8.50 2.42
CA VAL A 15 -5.18 -9.84 2.78
C VAL A 15 -5.27 -9.98 4.31
N PRO A 16 -6.33 -10.60 4.88
CA PRO A 16 -6.56 -10.61 6.33
C PRO A 16 -5.41 -11.15 7.17
N LYS A 17 -4.64 -12.11 6.62
CA LYS A 17 -3.45 -12.68 7.28
C LYS A 17 -2.35 -11.64 7.49
N LEU A 18 -2.15 -10.73 6.55
CA LEU A 18 -1.16 -9.66 6.66
C LEU A 18 -1.68 -8.49 7.50
N SER A 19 -2.97 -8.15 7.39
CA SER A 19 -3.61 -7.11 8.21
C SER A 19 -3.41 -7.31 9.71
N LYS A 20 -3.37 -8.57 10.17
CA LYS A 20 -3.17 -8.91 11.59
C LYS A 20 -1.70 -8.92 12.04
N ARG A 21 -0.74 -8.99 11.10
CA ARG A 21 0.69 -9.21 11.41
C ARG A 21 1.54 -7.96 11.22
N MET A 22 1.13 -7.05 10.35
CA MET A 22 1.90 -5.85 10.00
C MET A 22 1.54 -4.68 10.93
N ASP A 23 2.51 -3.80 11.17
CA ASP A 23 2.25 -2.54 11.88
C ASP A 23 1.41 -1.57 11.04
N LYS A 24 0.82 -0.56 11.70
CA LYS A 24 -0.02 0.44 11.02
C LYS A 24 0.71 1.18 9.90
N PHE A 25 1.99 1.49 10.06
CA PHE A 25 2.78 2.18 9.06
C PHE A 25 2.86 1.35 7.76
N MET A 26 3.16 0.06 7.87
CA MET A 26 3.17 -0.86 6.73
C MET A 26 1.78 -1.02 6.10
N LEU A 27 0.71 -1.06 6.91
CA LEU A 27 -0.65 -1.15 6.39
C LEU A 27 -1.06 0.11 5.62
N TYR A 28 -0.67 1.30 6.09
CA TYR A 28 -0.88 2.56 5.36
C TYR A 28 -0.16 2.52 4.01
N LEU A 29 1.09 2.09 4.02
CA LEU A 29 1.92 1.99 2.81
C LEU A 29 1.27 1.07 1.75
N ILE A 30 0.88 -0.15 2.10
CA ILE A 30 0.29 -1.10 1.15
C ILE A 30 -1.05 -0.57 0.63
N THR A 31 -1.88 -0.03 1.52
CA THR A 31 -3.19 0.51 1.14
C THR A 31 -3.03 1.68 0.18
N ALA A 32 -2.12 2.61 0.46
CA ALA A 32 -1.84 3.75 -0.39
C ALA A 32 -1.28 3.31 -1.76
N GLY A 33 -0.32 2.37 -1.77
CA GLY A 33 0.27 1.88 -3.02
C GLY A 33 -0.77 1.24 -3.95
N LYS A 34 -1.66 0.40 -3.42
CA LYS A 34 -2.73 -0.21 -4.22
C LYS A 34 -3.74 0.82 -4.74
N LYS A 35 -4.15 1.77 -3.90
CA LYS A 35 -5.01 2.89 -4.34
C LYS A 35 -4.35 3.73 -5.44
N ALA A 36 -3.04 3.96 -5.35
CA ALA A 36 -2.30 4.71 -6.37
C ALA A 36 -2.26 3.97 -7.72
N LEU A 37 -2.08 2.63 -7.71
CA LEU A 37 -2.15 1.83 -8.93
C LEU A 37 -3.53 1.92 -9.59
N GLU A 38 -4.61 1.78 -8.81
CA GLU A 38 -5.97 1.93 -9.33
C GLU A 38 -6.23 3.34 -9.86
N ASN A 39 -5.83 4.37 -9.12
CA ASN A 39 -6.00 5.75 -9.55
C ASN A 39 -5.17 6.08 -10.81
N GLY A 40 -4.02 5.43 -10.99
CA GLY A 40 -3.20 5.50 -12.19
C GLY A 40 -3.70 4.68 -13.37
N GLY A 41 -4.86 4.03 -13.26
CA GLY A 41 -5.43 3.20 -14.33
C GLY A 41 -4.70 1.88 -14.56
N LEU A 42 -3.83 1.47 -13.63
CA LEU A 42 -3.12 0.18 -13.68
C LEU A 42 -4.02 -0.93 -13.14
N THR A 43 -5.08 -1.23 -13.88
CA THR A 43 -5.96 -2.38 -13.62
C THR A 43 -5.20 -3.70 -13.72
N GLU A 44 -5.76 -4.81 -13.22
CA GLU A 44 -5.11 -6.12 -13.31
C GLU A 44 -4.76 -6.51 -14.75
N GLU A 45 -5.65 -6.21 -15.71
CA GLU A 45 -5.44 -6.46 -17.13
C GLU A 45 -4.23 -5.67 -17.66
N VAL A 46 -4.21 -4.35 -17.45
CA VAL A 46 -3.09 -3.49 -17.87
C VAL A 46 -1.78 -3.92 -17.21
N ARG A 47 -1.82 -4.33 -15.94
CA ARG A 47 -0.63 -4.80 -15.21
C ARG A 47 -0.05 -6.11 -15.76
N ASN A 48 -0.86 -6.96 -16.38
CA ASN A 48 -0.39 -8.22 -16.97
C ASN A 48 0.36 -7.99 -18.28
N ASP A 49 0.05 -6.91 -18.98
CA ASP A 49 0.70 -6.53 -20.25
C ASP A 49 1.99 -5.72 -20.07
N LEU A 50 2.29 -5.28 -18.84
CA LEU A 50 3.53 -4.57 -18.54
C LEU A 50 4.74 -5.51 -18.59
N ASP A 51 5.80 -5.05 -19.24
CA ASP A 51 7.13 -5.65 -19.10
C ASP A 51 7.69 -5.39 -17.69
N LYS A 52 7.58 -6.41 -16.84
CA LYS A 52 7.99 -6.35 -15.42
C LYS A 52 9.49 -6.11 -15.25
N THR A 53 10.33 -6.38 -16.25
CA THR A 53 11.78 -6.09 -16.18
C THR A 53 12.06 -4.59 -16.19
N ARG A 54 11.08 -3.80 -16.64
CA ARG A 54 11.11 -2.33 -16.65
C ARG A 54 10.32 -1.69 -15.51
N CYS A 55 9.65 -2.50 -14.68
CA CYS A 55 8.89 -2.02 -13.53
C CYS A 55 9.72 -2.16 -12.25
N GLY A 56 9.96 -1.03 -11.59
CA GLY A 56 10.64 -0.98 -10.29
C GLY A 56 9.71 -0.50 -9.17
N VAL A 57 10.07 -0.81 -7.93
CA VAL A 57 9.41 -0.29 -6.74
C VAL A 57 10.45 0.46 -5.91
N LEU A 58 10.22 1.74 -5.65
CA LEU A 58 11.04 2.55 -4.76
C LEU A 58 10.14 3.07 -3.63
N ILE A 59 10.40 2.60 -2.42
CA ILE A 59 9.67 2.99 -1.22
C ILE A 59 10.69 3.45 -0.19
N GLY A 60 10.47 4.64 0.37
CA GLY A 60 11.33 5.21 1.40
C GLY A 60 10.53 5.70 2.60
N SER A 61 11.14 5.67 3.78
CA SER A 61 10.63 6.30 4.99
C SER A 61 11.79 6.73 5.86
N ALA A 62 11.70 7.91 6.46
CA ALA A 62 12.73 8.42 7.36
C ALA A 62 12.71 7.68 8.71
N MET A 63 11.51 7.49 9.28
CA MET A 63 11.31 6.88 10.60
C MET A 63 10.05 6.00 10.58
N GLY A 64 10.00 5.03 9.67
CA GLY A 64 8.86 4.10 9.54
C GLY A 64 8.89 2.99 10.58
N GLY A 65 7.71 2.47 10.95
CA GLY A 65 7.61 1.31 11.86
C GLY A 65 7.98 1.61 13.32
N MET A 66 8.04 2.88 13.71
CA MET A 66 8.19 3.27 15.10
C MET A 66 6.99 2.78 15.92
N LYS A 67 7.28 2.09 17.02
CA LYS A 67 6.29 1.68 18.01
C LYS A 67 6.07 2.79 19.03
#